data_AF-A0A953CFV3-F1
#
_entry.id   AF-A0A953CFV3-F1
#
_cell.length_a   1.000
_cell.length_b   1.000
_cell.length_c   1.000
_cell.angle_alpha   90.00
_cell.angle_beta   90.00
_cell.angle_gamma   90.00
#
_symmetry.space_group_name_H-M   'P 1'
#
loop_
_entity.id
_entity.type
_entity.pdbx_description
1 polymer ?
#
loop_
_entity_poly.entity_id
_entity_poly.type
_entity_poly.pdbx_seq_one_letter_code
_entity_poly.pdbx_strand_id
1 'polypeptide(L)' 'MAEVVNLRRARKAKLRAEKEAVAAQNRARFGRPQHERKLTATLEEKREHSLSLHSLADREGEK' A
#
# COMPACT_ATOMS: atom_id res chain seq x y z
N MET A 1 43.14 15.47 2.63
CA MET A 1 41.82 15.84 3.19
C MET A 1 41.00 14.57 3.20
N ALA A 2 40.74 13.97 4.36
CA ALA A 2 40.05 12.68 4.42
C ALA A 2 38.53 12.92 4.46
N GLU A 3 37.79 12.29 3.54
CA GLU A 3 36.33 12.28 3.60
C GLU A 3 35.86 11.47 4.81
N VAL A 4 35.23 12.15 5.76
CA VAL A 4 34.61 11.50 6.92
C VAL A 4 33.31 10.84 6.47
N VAL A 5 33.37 9.57 6.09
CA VAL A 5 32.20 8.81 5.67
C VAL A 5 31.40 8.35 6.90
N ASN A 6 30.13 8.75 6.96
CA ASN A 6 29.24 8.34 8.03
C ASN A 6 28.79 6.87 7.84
N LEU A 7 29.42 5.96 8.58
CA LEU A 7 29.13 4.51 8.52
C LEU A 7 27.69 4.16 8.88
N ARG A 8 26.98 4.98 9.67
CA ARG A 8 25.55 4.77 9.98
C ARG A 8 24.69 4.99 8.73
N ARG A 9 24.98 6.04 7.97
CA ARG A 9 24.29 6.32 6.70
C ARG A 9 24.55 5.22 5.67
N ALA A 10 25.80 4.77 5.55
CA ALA A 10 26.19 3.67 4.67
C ALA A 10 25.46 2.36 5.01
N ARG A 11 25.42 1.99 6.30
CA ARG A 11 24.65 0.81 6.76
C ARG A 11 23.15 0.94 6.46
N LYS A 12 22.56 2.12 6.70
CA LYS A 12 21.15 2.38 6.41
C LYS A 12 20.86 2.28 4.91
N ALA A 13 21.78 2.72 4.05
CA ALA A 13 21.64 2.58 2.60
C ALA A 13 21.62 1.10 2.17
N LYS A 14 22.56 0.27 2.67
CA LYS A 14 22.54 -1.18 2.43
C LYS A 14 21.22 -1.83 2.86
N LEU A 15 20.75 -1.53 4.08
CA LEU A 15 19.49 -2.08 4.58
C LEU A 15 18.26 -1.66 3.73
N ARG A 16 18.28 -0.47 3.13
CA ARG A 16 17.21 -0.05 2.20
C ARG A 16 17.29 -0.81 0.89
N ALA A 17 18.48 -0.96 0.32
CA ALA A 17 18.69 -1.72 -0.92
C ALA A 17 18.27 -3.19 -0.77
N GLU A 18 18.60 -3.83 0.35
CA GLU A 18 18.15 -5.20 0.65
C GLU A 18 16.62 -5.30 0.72
N LYS A 19 15.96 -4.34 1.38
CA LYS A 19 14.49 -4.28 1.43
C LYS A 19 13.87 -4.06 0.06
N GLU A 20 14.47 -3.23 -0.79
CA GLU A 20 14.01 -3.01 -2.16
C GLU A 20 14.14 -4.28 -3.02
N ALA A 21 15.23 -5.02 -2.89
CA ALA A 21 15.41 -6.30 -3.59
C ALA A 21 14.35 -7.33 -3.18
N VAL A 22 14.07 -7.45 -1.87
CA VAL A 22 12.99 -8.31 -1.37
C VAL A 22 11.63 -7.83 -1.87
N ALA A 23 11.37 -6.53 -1.87
CA ALA A 23 10.13 -5.96 -2.40
C ALA A 23 9.97 -6.23 -3.90
N ALA A 24 11.05 -6.20 -4.69
CA ALA A 24 11.04 -6.55 -6.12
C ALA A 24 10.74 -8.03 -6.34
N GLN A 25 11.35 -8.93 -5.56
CA GLN A 25 11.03 -10.36 -5.61
C GLN A 25 9.57 -10.64 -5.23
N ASN A 26 9.04 -9.96 -4.20
CA ASN A 26 7.65 -10.10 -3.80
C ASN A 26 6.68 -9.55 -4.87
N ARG A 27 7.03 -8.45 -5.54
CA ARG A 27 6.27 -7.94 -6.70
C ARG A 27 6.25 -8.96 -7.84
N ALA A 28 7.39 -9.57 -8.16
CA ALA A 28 7.48 -10.58 -9.21
C ALA A 28 6.74 -11.88 -8.86
N ARG A 29 6.84 -12.37 -7.61
CA ARG A 29 6.24 -13.64 -7.17
C ARG A 29 4.75 -13.55 -6.90
N PHE A 30 4.28 -12.44 -6.33
CA PHE A 30 2.91 -12.33 -5.84
C PHE A 30 2.07 -11.29 -6.60
N GLY A 31 2.68 -10.57 -7.55
CA GLY A 31 2.04 -9.59 -8.43
C GLY A 31 1.65 -8.27 -7.76
N ARG A 32 1.26 -8.30 -6.48
CA ARG A 32 0.88 -7.12 -5.68
C ARG A 32 1.28 -7.31 -4.22
N PRO A 33 1.93 -6.33 -3.56
CA PRO A 33 2.26 -6.41 -2.14
C PRO A 33 0.99 -6.36 -1.27
N GLN A 34 1.09 -6.91 -0.05
CA GLN A 34 -0.06 -7.03 0.87
C GLN A 34 -0.72 -5.67 1.19
N HIS A 35 0.06 -4.59 1.30
CA HIS A 35 -0.46 -3.26 1.61
C HIS A 35 -1.31 -2.70 0.46
N GLU A 36 -0.93 -2.92 -0.79
CA GLU A 36 -1.73 -2.52 -1.96
C GLU A 36 -3.02 -3.31 -2.01
N ARG A 37 -2.97 -4.64 -1.78
CA ARG A 37 -4.18 -5.48 -1.72
C ARG A 37 -5.16 -5.03 -0.63
N LYS A 38 -4.64 -4.68 0.57
CA LYS A 38 -5.46 -4.16 1.66
C LYS A 38 -6.09 -2.83 1.31
N LEU A 39 -5.29 -1.92 0.73
CA LEU A 39 -5.79 -0.61 0.29
C LEU A 39 -6.94 -0.76 -0.71
N THR A 40 -6.78 -1.61 -1.74
CA THR A 40 -7.84 -1.83 -2.73
C THR A 40 -9.09 -2.41 -2.10
N ALA A 41 -8.96 -3.43 -1.23
CA ALA A 41 -10.11 -4.01 -0.53
C ALA A 41 -10.87 -2.96 0.31
N THR A 42 -10.16 -2.14 1.11
CA THR A 42 -10.82 -1.08 1.90
C THR A 42 -11.47 0.01 1.04
N LEU A 43 -10.94 0.28 -0.16
CA LEU A 43 -11.56 1.23 -1.08
C LEU A 43 -12.81 0.65 -1.73
N GLU A 44 -12.81 -0.64 -2.06
CA GLU A 44 -13.96 -1.37 -2.57
C GLU A 44 -15.08 -1.44 -1.53
N GLU A 45 -14.77 -1.82 -0.28
CA GLU A 45 -15.72 -1.83 0.83
C GLU A 45 -16.38 -0.46 1.05
N LYS A 46 -15.59 0.63 1.00
CA LYS A 46 -16.13 1.99 1.11
C LYS A 46 -17.04 2.34 -0.05
N ARG A 47 -16.70 1.93 -1.28
CA ARG A 47 -17.54 2.16 -2.47
C ARG A 47 -18.85 1.41 -2.35
N GLU A 48 -18.81 0.14 -1.99
CA GLU A 48 -20.01 -0.69 -1.78
C GLU A 48 -20.90 -0.10 -0.69
N HIS A 49 -20.31 0.34 0.43
CA HIS A 49 -21.07 0.99 1.50
C HIS A 49 -21.73 2.29 1.04
N SER A 50 -21.01 3.15 0.31
CA SER A 50 -21.58 4.39 -0.24
C SER A 50 -22.72 4.12 -1.22
N LEU A 51 -22.59 3.12 -2.10
CA LEU A 51 -23.65 2.72 -3.03
C LEU A 51 -24.86 2.16 -2.28
N SER A 52 -24.63 1.34 -1.25
CA SER A 52 -25.68 0.79 -0.39
C SER A 52 -26.49 1.90 0.29
N LEU A 53 -25.81 2.88 0.90
CA LEU A 53 -26.48 4.03 1.50
C LEU A 53 -27.31 4.82 0.50
N HIS A 54 -26.80 5.05 -0.71
CA HIS A 54 -27.56 5.75 -1.75
C HIS A 54 -28.81 4.97 -2.17
N SER A 55 -28.68 3.65 -2.39
CA SER A 55 -29.81 2.79 -2.75
C SER A 55 -30.89 2.71 -1.65
N LEU A 56 -30.47 2.83 -0.38
CA LEU A 56 -31.39 2.88 0.75
C LEU A 56 -32.14 4.22 0.79
N ALA A 57 -31.43 5.33 0.57
CA ALA A 57 -32.03 6.65 0.50
C ALA A 57 -33.05 6.77 -0.65
N ASP A 58 -32.73 6.21 -1.83
CA ASP A 58 -33.65 6.19 -2.98
C ASP A 58 -34.91 5.36 -2.66
N ARG A 59 -34.75 4.19 -2.01
CA ARG A 59 -35.87 3.33 -1.58
C ARG A 59 -36.75 3.99 -0.51
N GLU A 60 -36.18 4.82 0.35
CA GLU A 60 -36.95 5.56 1.37
C GLU A 60 -37.65 6.79 0.81
N GLY A 61 -37.16 7.38 -0.29
CA GLY A 61 -37.80 8.49 -0.99
C GLY A 61 -38.98 8.12 -1.89
N GLU A 62 -39.13 6.84 -2.24
CA GLU A 62 -40.28 6.32 -3.02
C GLU A 62 -41.51 5.93 -2.17
N LYS A 63 -41.45 6.06 -0.83
CA LYS A 63 -42.58 5.81 0.08
C LYS A 63 -43.32 7.09 0.45
#